data_AF-A0A4U3A4C9-F1
#
_entry.id   AF-A0A4U3A4C9-F1
#
_cell.length_a   1.000
_cell.length_b   1.000
_cell.length_c   1.000
_cell.angle_alpha   90.00
_cell.angle_beta   90.00
_cell.angle_gamma   90.00
#
_symmetry.space_group_name_H-M   'P 1'
#
loop_
_entity.id
_entity.type
_entity.pdbx_description
1 polymer ?
#
loop_
_entity_poly.entity_id
_entity_poly.type
_entity_poly.pdbx_seq_one_letter_code
_entity_poly.pdbx_strand_id
1 'polypeptide(L)' 'TRYSAFAGTDLEMKLRERGIEEVHLVGVCTDICVLHTAVDAYNKGFKIVVYEKAVASFNAQGHEFAL' A
#
# COMPACT_ATOMS: atom_id res chain seq x y z
N THR A 1 4.26 11.81 6.94
CA THR A 1 3.97 12.06 8.37
C THR A 1 3.45 10.81 9.09
N ARG A 2 2.94 9.80 8.37
CA ARG A 2 2.62 8.44 8.87
C ARG A 2 3.09 7.41 7.83
N TYR A 3 2.89 6.11 8.09
CA TYR A 3 3.32 5.03 7.21
C TYR A 3 2.42 4.82 5.98
N SER A 4 1.10 4.88 6.16
CA SER A 4 0.17 4.81 5.03
C SER A 4 0.30 6.04 4.14
N ALA A 5 0.35 5.82 2.83
CA ALA A 5 0.34 6.89 1.84
C ALA A 5 -0.97 7.69 1.81
N PHE A 6 -2.07 7.15 2.35
CA PHE A 6 -3.36 7.83 2.45
C PHE A 6 -3.49 8.72 3.69
N ALA A 7 -2.69 8.46 4.73
CA ALA A 7 -2.86 9.10 6.02
C ALA A 7 -2.46 10.59 5.99
N GLY A 8 -3.46 11.47 5.90
CA GLY A 8 -3.27 12.92 5.88
C GLY A 8 -2.76 13.47 4.55
N THR A 9 -3.02 12.78 3.44
CA THR A 9 -2.65 13.20 2.09
C THR A 9 -3.89 13.33 1.21
N ASP A 10 -3.72 13.88 0.01
CA ASP A 10 -4.76 14.01 -1.02
C ASP A 10 -4.80 12.82 -2.01
N LEU A 11 -4.13 11.70 -1.68
CA LEU A 11 -3.97 10.57 -2.59
C LEU A 11 -5.31 9.97 -3.02
N GLU A 12 -6.22 9.72 -2.08
CA GLU A 12 -7.55 9.16 -2.39
C GLU A 12 -8.32 10.06 -3.35
N MET A 13 -8.32 11.38 -3.09
CA MET A 13 -9.00 12.36 -3.95
C MET A 13 -8.45 12.31 -5.37
N LYS A 14 -7.12 12.31 -5.52
CA LYS A 14 -6.45 12.22 -6.83
C LYS A 14 -6.77 10.94 -7.59
N LEU A 15 -6.84 9.80 -6.90
CA LEU A 15 -7.18 8.51 -7.49
C LEU A 15 -8.64 8.50 -7.96
N ARG A 16 -9.57 8.98 -7.13
CA ARG A 16 -11.01 9.03 -7.45
C ARG A 16 -11.33 9.98 -8.59
N GLU A 17 -10.70 11.17 -8.62
CA GLU A 17 -10.82 12.12 -9.73
C GLU A 17 -10.44 11.52 -11.09
N ARG A 18 -9.56 10.51 -11.08
CA ARG A 18 -9.08 9.82 -12.29
C ARG A 18 -9.83 8.51 -12.57
N GLY A 19 -10.85 8.18 -11.78
CA GLY A 19 -11.60 6.94 -11.93
C GLY A 19 -10.77 5.68 -11.68
N ILE A 20 -9.74 5.75 -10.83
CA ILE A 20 -8.91 4.59 -10.51
C ILE A 20 -9.65 3.70 -9.51
N GLU A 21 -9.74 2.41 -9.84
CA GLU A 21 -10.38 1.38 -9.00
C GLU A 21 -9.38 0.35 -8.45
N GLU A 22 -8.17 0.30 -9.00
CA GLU A 22 -7.11 -0.65 -8.63
C GLU A 22 -5.78 0.09 -8.40
N VAL A 23 -5.09 -0.25 -7.31
CA VAL A 23 -3.78 0.32 -6.97
C VAL A 23 -2.72 -0.78 -6.94
N HIS A 24 -1.56 -0.45 -7.49
CA HIS A 24 -0.42 -1.34 -7.55
C HIS A 24 0.66 -0.84 -6.58
N LEU A 25 1.06 -1.69 -5.64
CA LEU A 25 1.99 -1.33 -4.56
C LEU A 25 3.35 -1.98 -4.78
N VAL A 26 4.38 -1.16 -4.66
CA VAL A 26 5.81 -1.50 -4.68
C VAL A 26 6.55 -0.65 -3.65
N GLY A 27 7.76 -1.06 -3.26
CA GLY A 27 8.63 -0.29 -2.37
C GLY A 27 8.89 -0.96 -1.01
N VAL A 28 9.18 -0.16 0.01
CA VAL A 28 9.60 -0.64 1.33
C VAL A 28 8.93 0.14 2.47
N CYS A 29 8.77 -0.43 3.67
CA CYS A 29 8.91 -1.85 3.98
C CYS A 29 7.60 -2.59 3.73
N THR A 30 7.68 -3.85 3.28
CA THR A 30 6.52 -4.72 3.00
C THR A 30 5.54 -4.75 4.17
N ASP A 31 6.05 -4.94 5.38
CA ASP A 31 5.31 -5.08 6.64
C ASP A 31 5.08 -3.76 7.40
N ILE A 32 5.44 -2.61 6.82
CA ILE A 32 5.27 -1.30 7.45
C ILE A 32 4.53 -0.34 6.52
N CYS A 33 5.23 0.36 5.63
CA CYS A 33 4.62 1.39 4.78
C CYS A 33 3.71 0.78 3.72
N VAL A 34 4.15 -0.32 3.11
CA VAL A 34 3.36 -1.04 2.11
C VAL A 34 2.12 -1.64 2.77
N LEU A 35 2.29 -2.37 3.89
CA LEU A 35 1.19 -2.94 4.67
C LEU A 35 0.13 -1.90 5.07
N HIS A 36 0.54 -0.80 5.73
CA HIS A 36 -0.43 0.22 6.15
C HIS A 36 -1.12 0.89 4.96
N THR A 37 -0.41 1.09 3.84
CA THR A 37 -1.02 1.63 2.62
C THR A 37 -2.00 0.65 2.00
N ALA A 38 -1.69 -0.66 2.01
CA ALA A 38 -2.56 -1.71 1.52
C ALA A 38 -3.84 -1.83 2.37
N VAL A 39 -3.71 -1.80 3.71
CA VAL A 39 -4.87 -1.81 4.63
C VAL A 39 -5.79 -0.62 4.39
N ASP A 40 -5.25 0.59 4.21
CA ASP A 40 -6.06 1.76 3.88
C ASP A 40 -6.70 1.66 2.49
N ALA A 41 -5.97 1.18 1.49
CA ALA A 41 -6.51 0.95 0.16
C ALA A 41 -7.69 -0.03 0.20
N TYR A 42 -7.56 -1.11 0.97
CA TYR A 42 -8.60 -2.11 1.18
C TYR A 42 -9.83 -1.51 1.83
N ASN A 43 -9.65 -0.78 2.94
CA ASN A 43 -10.76 -0.13 3.66
C ASN A 43 -11.48 0.93 2.81
N LYS A 44 -10.79 1.53 1.82
CA LYS A 44 -11.35 2.53 0.90
C LYS A 44 -11.97 1.93 -0.37
N GLY A 45 -11.92 0.60 -0.51
CA GLY A 45 -12.55 -0.15 -1.59
C GLY A 45 -11.75 -0.21 -2.88
N PHE A 46 -10.44 0.03 -2.86
CA PHE A 46 -9.59 -0.21 -4.03
C PHE A 46 -9.25 -1.69 -4.14
N LYS A 47 -9.19 -2.21 -5.38
CA LYS A 47 -8.48 -3.46 -5.68
C LYS A 47 -6.99 -3.24 -5.49
N ILE A 48 -6.27 -4.26 -5.04
CA ILE A 48 -4.86 -4.14 -4.67
C ILE A 48 -4.06 -5.22 -5.37
N VAL A 49 -2.96 -4.81 -6.01
CA VAL A 49 -1.92 -5.70 -6.49
C VAL A 49 -0.63 -5.34 -5.76
N VAL A 50 -0.04 -6.31 -5.05
CA VAL A 50 1.30 -6.16 -4.47
C VAL A 50 2.26 -6.99 -5.31
N TYR A 51 3.29 -6.35 -5.87
CA TYR A 51 4.30 -7.08 -6.64
C TYR A 51 5.37 -7.61 -5.70
N GLU A 52 5.29 -8.89 -5.34
CA GLU A 52 6.23 -9.59 -4.44
C GLU A 52 7.70 -9.25 -4.73
N LYS A 53 8.13 -9.35 -5.99
CA LYS A 53 9.51 -9.05 -6.42
C LYS A 53 9.91 -7.57 -6.40
N ALA A 54 8.96 -6.68 -6.12
CA ALA A 54 9.16 -5.24 -6.07
C ALA A 54 8.81 -4.65 -4.69
N VAL A 55 8.62 -5.50 -3.67
CA VAL A 55 8.54 -5.09 -2.27
C VAL A 55 9.67 -5.74 -1.47
N ALA A 56 10.11 -5.09 -0.40
CA ALA A 56 11.11 -5.66 0.49
C ALA A 56 10.93 -5.17 1.94
N SER A 57 11.41 -5.95 2.90
CA SER A 57 11.58 -5.54 4.30
C SER A 57 12.95 -5.99 4.81
N PHE A 58 13.47 -5.28 5.81
CA PHE A 58 14.66 -5.71 6.54
C PHE A 58 14.36 -6.88 7.50
N ASN A 59 13.09 -7.15 7.78
CA ASN A 59 12.64 -8.30 8.57
C ASN A 59 12.06 -9.37 7.64
N ALA A 60 12.79 -10.47 7.44
CA ALA A 60 12.35 -11.55 6.56
C ALA A 60 11.02 -12.18 7.02
N GLN A 61 10.84 -12.41 8.32
CA GLN A 61 9.58 -12.98 8.83
C GLN A 61 8.40 -12.01 8.64
N GLY A 62 8.65 -10.70 8.78
CA GLY A 62 7.66 -9.68 8.50
C GLY A 62 7.29 -9.59 7.02
N HIS A 63 8.29 -9.67 6.13
CA HIS A 63 8.08 -9.71 4.68
C HIS A 63 7.16 -10.85 4.27
N GLU A 64 7.45 -12.07 4.73
CA GLU A 64 6.65 -13.26 4.44
C GLU A 64 5.24 -13.20 5.03
N PHE A 65 5.09 -12.67 6.24
CA PHE A 65 3.78 -12.52 6.88
C PHE A 65 2.86 -11.53 6.15
N ALA A 66 3.43 -10.48 5.57
CA ALA A 66 2.68 -9.39 4.96
C ALA A 66 2.21 -9.66 3.52
N LEU A 67 2.70 -10.73 2.88
CA LEU A 67 2.31 -11.19 1.54
C LEU A 67 1.15 -12.19 1.62
#